data_AF-A0A432XPH3-F1
#
_entry.id   AF-A0A432XPH3-F1
#
_cell.length_a   1.000
_cell.length_b   1.000
_cell.length_c   1.000
_cell.angle_alpha   90.00
_cell.angle_beta   90.00
_cell.angle_gamma   90.00
#
_symmetry.space_group_name_H-M   'P 1'
#
loop_
_entity.id
_entity.type
_entity.pdbx_description
1 polymer ?
#
loop_
_entity_poly.entity_id
_entity_poly.type
_entity_poly.pdbx_seq_one_letter_code
_entity_poly.pdbx_strand_id
1 'polypeptide(L)'
;MKTIGKTLLAVSLLAASGASYAGACDAMEAEISAISGAVPKFTENGELHSISMYADATFIAPKRSLIRTARDEAELRAKSELAKFFEDAIARDTLAESLTEQAEKTDGAGNTEAVAVELKRASDAISSSTSAVISGIVKLDECVDTEGKFLIVRMGWKPEYARMAQNAKATAQGDGSEKTKAEERAKQKVKEANGYRKKSDLADDF
;
A
#
# COMPACT_ATOMS: atom_id res chain seq x y z
N MET A 1 9.31 -33.31 -66.93
CA MET A 1 7.96 -33.79 -66.56
C MET A 1 8.05 -34.58 -65.27
N LYS A 2 7.00 -34.47 -64.43
CA LYS A 2 6.69 -35.20 -63.17
C LYS A 2 7.22 -34.65 -61.84
N THR A 3 6.40 -33.74 -61.31
CA THR A 3 6.07 -33.45 -59.91
C THR A 3 5.59 -34.68 -59.12
N ILE A 4 6.08 -34.86 -57.89
CA ILE A 4 5.45 -35.44 -56.68
C ILE A 4 6.31 -34.88 -55.52
N GLY A 5 5.87 -33.99 -54.64
CA GLY A 5 4.68 -34.06 -53.81
C GLY A 5 5.07 -34.61 -52.43
N LYS A 6 5.55 -33.76 -51.52
CA LYS A 6 5.56 -34.06 -50.08
C LYS A 6 5.13 -32.84 -49.28
N THR A 7 3.97 -33.03 -48.70
CA THR A 7 3.08 -32.08 -48.07
C THR A 7 3.62 -31.57 -46.74
N LEU A 8 3.31 -30.30 -46.47
CA LEU A 8 3.35 -29.64 -45.17
C LEU A 8 2.75 -30.50 -44.04
N LEU A 9 3.37 -30.41 -42.87
CA LEU A 9 2.67 -30.28 -41.59
C LEU A 9 3.66 -29.79 -40.52
N ALA A 10 3.97 -28.48 -40.55
CA ALA A 10 4.52 -27.80 -39.40
C ALA A 10 3.35 -27.47 -38.48
N VAL A 11 3.10 -28.33 -37.50
CA VAL A 11 2.20 -28.03 -36.38
C VAL A 11 2.91 -27.03 -35.49
N SER A 12 2.75 -25.74 -35.81
CA SER A 12 3.07 -24.65 -34.89
C SER A 12 2.04 -24.69 -33.77
N LEU A 13 2.38 -25.37 -32.67
CA LEU A 13 1.76 -25.15 -31.37
C LEU A 13 1.97 -23.66 -31.02
N LEU A 14 0.99 -22.81 -31.31
CA LEU A 14 0.79 -21.62 -30.51
C LEU A 14 0.37 -22.12 -29.12
N ALA A 15 1.34 -22.37 -28.27
CA ALA A 15 1.11 -22.32 -26.84
C ALA A 15 0.70 -20.87 -26.56
N ALA A 16 -0.61 -20.63 -26.52
CA ALA A 16 -1.16 -19.47 -25.86
C ALA A 16 -0.62 -19.53 -24.43
N SER A 17 0.35 -18.69 -24.12
CA SER A 17 0.77 -18.39 -22.77
C SER A 17 -0.43 -17.79 -22.05
N GLY A 18 -1.32 -18.65 -21.56
CA GLY A 18 -2.16 -18.31 -20.43
C GLY A 18 -1.19 -18.00 -19.30
N ALA A 19 -0.99 -16.70 -19.04
CA ALA A 19 -0.35 -16.27 -17.83
C ALA A 19 -1.21 -16.77 -16.67
N SER A 20 -0.86 -17.94 -16.14
CA SER A 20 -1.34 -18.37 -14.84
C SER A 20 -0.82 -17.32 -13.85
N TYR A 21 -1.74 -16.55 -13.26
CA TYR A 21 -1.45 -15.51 -12.25
C TYR A 21 -1.04 -16.10 -10.88
N ALA A 22 -0.50 -17.32 -10.86
CA ALA A 22 0.13 -17.88 -9.69
C ALA A 22 1.39 -17.06 -9.41
N GLY A 23 1.47 -16.45 -8.23
CA GLY A 23 2.61 -15.63 -7.81
C GLY A 23 2.49 -14.13 -8.07
N ALA A 24 1.27 -13.61 -8.30
CA ALA A 24 1.07 -12.16 -8.40
C ALA A 24 1.52 -11.42 -7.11
N CYS A 25 1.46 -12.07 -5.95
CA CYS A 25 1.80 -11.49 -4.65
C CYS A 25 3.15 -11.92 -4.08
N ASP A 26 3.87 -12.88 -4.68
CA ASP A 26 5.11 -13.46 -4.13
C ASP A 26 6.11 -12.41 -3.64
N ALA A 27 6.35 -11.37 -4.43
CA ALA A 27 7.29 -10.31 -4.07
C ALA A 27 6.79 -9.48 -2.87
N MET A 28 5.48 -9.20 -2.77
CA MET A 28 4.91 -8.47 -1.64
C MET A 28 4.82 -9.36 -0.39
N GLU A 29 4.62 -10.66 -0.55
CA GLU A 29 4.70 -11.64 0.51
C GLU A 29 6.13 -11.78 1.06
N ALA A 30 7.14 -11.76 0.19
CA ALA A 30 8.53 -11.71 0.61
C ALA A 30 8.83 -10.43 1.40
N GLU A 31 8.39 -9.26 0.91
CA GLU A 31 8.54 -7.98 1.60
C GLU A 31 7.88 -8.00 2.99
N ILE A 32 6.60 -8.41 3.10
CA ILE A 32 5.88 -8.41 4.39
C ILE A 32 6.38 -9.50 5.35
N SER A 33 6.94 -10.60 4.84
CA SER A 33 7.53 -11.64 5.69
C SER A 33 8.87 -11.23 6.31
N ALA A 34 9.59 -10.32 5.63
CA ALA A 34 10.88 -9.81 6.08
C ALA A 34 10.75 -8.59 7.01
N ILE A 35 9.58 -7.95 7.04
CA ILE A 35 9.36 -6.65 7.68
C ILE A 35 8.23 -6.75 8.70
N SER A 36 8.38 -6.12 9.87
CA SER A 36 7.34 -6.06 10.89
C SER A 36 7.13 -4.63 11.39
N GLY A 37 5.90 -4.13 11.27
CA GLY A 37 5.54 -2.78 11.72
C GLY A 37 5.84 -1.70 10.68
N ALA A 38 6.06 -0.48 11.18
CA ALA A 38 6.26 0.70 10.34
C ALA A 38 7.60 0.61 9.60
N VAL A 39 7.60 0.94 8.31
CA VAL A 39 8.75 0.84 7.41
C VAL A 39 9.19 2.25 7.02
N PRO A 40 10.17 2.83 7.73
CA PRO A 40 10.70 4.13 7.38
C PRO A 40 11.58 4.05 6.13
N LYS A 41 11.59 5.13 5.35
CA LYS A 41 12.56 5.37 4.29
C LYS A 41 13.24 6.70 4.55
N PHE A 42 14.56 6.73 4.44
CA PHE A 42 15.36 7.94 4.57
C PHE A 42 15.91 8.39 3.22
N THR A 43 16.14 9.68 3.06
CA THR A 43 16.91 10.23 1.94
C THR A 43 18.39 9.92 2.11
N GLU A 44 19.20 10.12 1.07
CA GLU A 44 20.67 9.98 1.15
C GLU A 44 21.30 10.88 2.24
N ASN A 45 20.63 11.96 2.61
CA ASN A 45 21.08 12.90 3.64
C ASN A 45 20.64 12.50 5.07
N GLY A 46 19.97 11.35 5.23
CA GLY A 46 19.47 10.87 6.52
C GLY A 46 18.18 11.53 6.99
N GLU A 47 17.49 12.27 6.12
CA GLU A 47 16.19 12.88 6.43
C GLU A 47 15.07 11.85 6.25
N LEU A 48 14.05 11.87 7.12
CA LEU A 48 12.89 10.99 6.98
C LEU A 48 12.10 11.37 5.71
N HIS A 49 12.08 10.46 4.73
CA HIS A 49 11.40 10.65 3.46
C HIS A 49 9.95 10.17 3.50
N SER A 50 9.74 8.96 4.02
CA SER A 50 8.40 8.36 4.13
C SER A 50 8.34 7.31 5.22
N ILE A 51 7.12 6.96 5.62
CA ILE A 51 6.85 5.81 6.47
C ILE A 51 5.73 5.02 5.83
N SER A 52 5.87 3.70 5.73
CA SER A 52 4.82 2.84 5.22
C SER A 52 4.44 1.73 6.19
N MET A 53 3.26 1.16 6.00
CA MET A 53 2.74 0.06 6.80
C MET A 53 2.05 -0.91 5.86
N TYR A 54 2.34 -2.19 6.03
CA TYR A 54 1.65 -3.25 5.32
C TYR A 54 0.53 -3.81 6.17
N ALA A 55 -0.56 -4.24 5.54
CA ALA A 55 -1.55 -5.08 6.18
C ALA A 55 -2.22 -5.96 5.14
N ASP A 56 -2.77 -7.07 5.59
CA ASP A 56 -3.50 -8.01 4.77
C ASP A 56 -4.93 -8.22 5.26
N ALA A 57 -5.74 -8.84 4.41
CA ALA A 57 -7.05 -9.34 4.75
C ALA A 57 -7.41 -10.51 3.83
N THR A 58 -8.31 -11.38 4.30
CA THR A 58 -8.74 -12.57 3.55
C THR A 58 -10.16 -12.43 3.03
N PHE A 59 -10.51 -13.22 2.02
CA PHE A 59 -11.88 -13.34 1.53
C PHE A 59 -12.26 -14.80 1.29
N ILE A 60 -13.55 -15.12 1.44
CA ILE A 60 -13.99 -16.52 1.34
C ILE A 60 -14.09 -17.03 -0.10
N ALA A 61 -14.23 -16.14 -1.09
CA ALA A 61 -14.36 -16.44 -2.50
C ALA A 61 -13.94 -15.25 -3.38
N PRO A 62 -13.44 -15.47 -4.62
CA PRO A 62 -12.93 -14.42 -5.51
C PRO A 62 -14.04 -13.59 -6.18
N LYS A 63 -15.00 -13.12 -5.37
CA LYS A 63 -16.08 -12.24 -5.80
C LYS A 63 -15.64 -10.79 -5.62
N ARG A 64 -15.89 -9.96 -6.63
CA ARG A 64 -15.54 -8.52 -6.61
C ARG A 64 -15.99 -7.79 -5.33
N SER A 65 -17.16 -8.12 -4.79
CA SER A 65 -17.67 -7.51 -3.55
C SER A 65 -16.84 -7.91 -2.33
N LEU A 66 -16.45 -9.18 -2.24
CA LEU A 66 -15.66 -9.71 -1.12
C LEU A 66 -14.22 -9.20 -1.16
N ILE A 67 -13.63 -9.13 -2.36
CA ILE A 67 -12.31 -8.52 -2.55
C ILE A 67 -12.33 -7.04 -2.19
N ARG A 68 -13.43 -6.32 -2.50
CA ARG A 68 -13.59 -4.94 -2.05
C ARG A 68 -13.64 -4.83 -0.52
N THR A 69 -14.42 -5.67 0.14
CA THR A 69 -14.48 -5.69 1.61
C THR A 69 -13.12 -6.01 2.23
N ALA A 70 -12.39 -7.01 1.71
CA ALA A 70 -11.05 -7.34 2.17
C ALA A 70 -10.07 -6.17 1.96
N ARG A 71 -10.14 -5.49 0.81
CA ARG A 71 -9.35 -4.28 0.56
C ARG A 71 -9.65 -3.19 1.60
N ASP A 72 -10.92 -2.87 1.80
CA ASP A 72 -11.33 -1.82 2.74
C ASP A 72 -10.85 -2.15 4.16
N GLU A 73 -10.89 -3.43 4.55
CA GLU A 73 -10.38 -3.93 5.83
C GLU A 73 -8.86 -3.81 5.95
N ALA A 74 -8.10 -4.27 4.94
CA ALA A 74 -6.65 -4.19 4.92
C ALA A 74 -6.17 -2.73 4.95
N GLU A 75 -6.81 -1.84 4.17
CA GLU A 75 -6.49 -0.40 4.17
C GLU A 75 -6.77 0.23 5.55
N LEU A 76 -7.87 -0.13 6.19
CA LEU A 76 -8.20 0.38 7.54
C LEU A 76 -7.21 -0.15 8.59
N ARG A 77 -6.84 -1.42 8.52
CA ARG A 77 -5.87 -2.06 9.41
C ARG A 77 -4.51 -1.38 9.31
N ALA A 78 -3.95 -1.26 8.11
CA ALA A 78 -2.67 -0.58 7.90
C ALA A 78 -2.70 0.89 8.37
N LYS A 79 -3.79 1.63 8.11
CA LYS A 79 -3.95 3.01 8.61
C LYS A 79 -3.96 3.06 10.13
N SER A 80 -4.71 2.15 10.77
CA SER A 80 -4.84 2.09 12.22
C SER A 80 -3.53 1.72 12.89
N GLU A 81 -2.79 0.76 12.34
CA GLU A 81 -1.50 0.33 12.88
C GLU A 81 -0.43 1.41 12.72
N LEU A 82 -0.41 2.10 11.57
CA LEU A 82 0.49 3.23 11.36
C LEU A 82 0.18 4.40 12.30
N ALA A 83 -1.10 4.72 12.48
CA ALA A 83 -1.53 5.75 13.43
C ALA A 83 -1.14 5.38 14.87
N LYS A 84 -1.36 4.13 15.27
CA LYS A 84 -0.99 3.63 16.59
C LYS A 84 0.52 3.69 16.83
N PHE A 85 1.33 3.28 15.84
CA PHE A 85 2.78 3.40 15.90
C PHE A 85 3.20 4.84 16.22
N PHE A 86 2.61 5.83 15.52
CA PHE A 86 2.86 7.23 15.77
C PHE A 86 2.44 7.70 17.16
N GLU A 87 1.23 7.34 17.60
CA GLU A 87 0.71 7.69 18.92
C GLU A 87 1.60 7.14 20.04
N ASP A 88 1.97 5.86 19.96
CA ASP A 88 2.80 5.18 20.96
C ASP A 88 4.21 5.79 21.01
N ALA A 89 4.80 6.07 19.84
CA ALA A 89 6.12 6.66 19.72
C ALA A 89 6.19 8.12 20.23
N ILE A 90 5.14 8.91 19.98
CA ILE A 90 5.05 10.30 20.48
C ILE A 90 4.81 10.31 21.98
N ALA A 91 3.89 9.49 22.48
CA ALA A 91 3.58 9.42 23.92
C ALA A 91 4.80 9.05 24.77
N ARG A 92 5.78 8.36 24.18
CA ARG A 92 7.03 7.96 24.82
C ARG A 92 8.20 8.90 24.54
N ASP A 93 8.04 9.88 23.64
CA ASP A 93 9.11 10.71 23.10
C ASP A 93 10.24 9.88 22.43
N THR A 94 9.89 8.72 21.85
CA THR A 94 10.82 7.74 21.26
C THR A 94 10.69 7.62 19.75
N LEU A 95 9.98 8.52 19.06
CA LEU A 95 9.74 8.39 17.61
C LEU A 95 11.01 8.21 16.80
N ALA A 96 12.10 8.88 17.18
CA ALA A 96 13.39 8.70 16.52
C ALA A 96 13.98 7.33 16.72
N GLU A 97 14.06 6.89 17.96
CA GLU A 97 14.58 5.58 18.31
C GLU A 97 13.76 4.47 17.64
N SER A 98 12.43 4.58 17.69
CA SER A 98 11.52 3.62 17.07
C SER A 98 11.66 3.57 15.54
N LEU A 99 11.85 4.70 14.86
CA LEU A 99 12.08 4.69 13.40
C LEU A 99 13.46 4.15 13.04
N THR A 100 14.50 4.47 13.80
CA THR A 100 15.84 3.90 13.58
C THR A 100 15.84 2.39 13.79
N GLU A 101 15.22 1.90 14.87
CA GLU A 101 15.09 0.46 15.13
C GLU A 101 14.34 -0.25 14.00
N GLN A 102 13.29 0.38 13.45
CA GLN A 102 12.56 -0.16 12.32
C GLN A 102 13.38 -0.15 11.01
N ALA A 103 14.21 0.87 10.77
CA ALA A 103 15.12 0.88 9.63
C ALA A 103 16.11 -0.29 9.71
N GLU A 104 16.77 -0.46 10.86
CA GLU A 104 17.72 -1.55 11.09
C GLU A 104 17.11 -2.94 10.85
N LYS A 105 15.83 -3.12 11.20
CA LYS A 105 15.09 -4.36 10.96
C LYS A 105 14.71 -4.59 9.49
N THR A 106 14.63 -3.53 8.68
CA THR A 106 14.05 -3.59 7.33
C THR A 106 15.06 -3.43 6.20
N ASP A 107 16.11 -2.62 6.36
CA ASP A 107 17.12 -2.35 5.33
C ASP A 107 18.56 -2.69 5.76
N GLY A 108 18.78 -2.96 7.05
CA GLY A 108 20.11 -3.26 7.61
C GLY A 108 21.13 -2.12 7.48
N ALA A 109 20.69 -0.92 7.11
CA ALA A 109 21.52 0.27 6.99
C ALA A 109 21.52 1.02 8.34
N GLY A 110 22.66 1.02 9.02
CA GLY A 110 22.85 1.79 10.25
C GLY A 110 22.79 3.29 9.95
N ASN A 111 21.66 3.92 10.23
CA ASN A 111 21.44 5.36 9.97
C ASN A 111 21.92 6.21 11.17
N THR A 112 22.76 7.22 10.93
CA THR A 112 23.40 8.04 11.98
C THR A 112 23.05 9.54 11.92
N GLU A 113 22.91 10.12 13.12
CA GLU A 113 22.92 11.53 13.60
C GLU A 113 22.14 12.66 12.89
N ALA A 114 21.91 12.64 11.57
CA ALA A 114 21.05 13.64 10.88
C ALA A 114 19.55 13.47 11.20
N VAL A 115 19.22 12.32 11.81
CA VAL A 115 17.89 11.82 12.14
C VAL A 115 17.18 12.71 13.18
N ALA A 116 17.89 13.31 14.15
CA ALA A 116 17.23 13.94 15.30
C ALA A 116 16.44 15.24 14.99
N VAL A 117 16.88 16.07 14.03
CA VAL A 117 16.28 17.40 13.79
C VAL A 117 15.02 17.32 12.94
N GLU A 118 15.06 16.56 11.84
CA GLU A 118 13.88 16.37 10.98
C GLU A 118 12.80 15.56 11.68
N LEU A 119 13.18 14.67 12.59
CA LEU A 119 12.23 13.90 13.36
C LEU A 119 11.48 14.70 14.40
N LYS A 120 12.08 15.76 14.95
CA LYS A 120 11.34 16.68 15.81
C LYS A 120 10.25 17.40 15.00
N ARG A 121 10.53 17.77 13.75
CA ARG A 121 9.53 18.37 12.85
C ARG A 121 8.45 17.37 12.42
N ALA A 122 8.82 16.11 12.18
CA ALA A 122 7.85 15.04 11.93
C ALA A 122 6.99 14.79 13.19
N SER A 123 7.60 14.75 14.37
CA SER A 123 6.90 14.63 15.66
C SER A 123 5.93 15.79 15.89
N ASP A 124 6.34 17.03 15.61
CA ASP A 124 5.46 18.22 15.69
C ASP A 124 4.29 18.13 14.68
N ALA A 125 4.55 17.67 13.45
CA ALA A 125 3.51 17.48 12.43
C ALA A 125 2.52 16.37 12.78
N ILE A 126 3.00 15.30 13.42
CA ILE A 126 2.20 14.14 13.80
C ILE A 126 1.42 14.41 15.09
N SER A 127 2.07 14.99 16.11
CA SER A 127 1.46 15.32 17.41
C SER A 127 0.41 16.44 17.32
N SER A 128 0.58 17.38 16.39
CA SER A 128 -0.37 18.49 16.22
C SER A 128 -1.72 18.08 15.62
N SER A 129 -1.81 16.94 14.91
CA SER A 129 -3.11 16.40 14.45
C SER A 129 -3.03 14.95 13.96
N THR A 130 -3.39 13.99 14.82
CA THR A 130 -3.61 12.58 14.42
C THR A 130 -4.57 12.46 13.24
N SER A 131 -5.61 13.29 13.20
CA SER A 131 -6.57 13.32 12.08
C SER A 131 -5.93 13.74 10.76
N ALA A 132 -4.93 14.63 10.80
CA ALA A 132 -4.21 15.10 9.61
C ALA A 132 -3.22 14.05 9.10
N VAL A 133 -2.56 13.35 10.03
CA VAL A 133 -1.71 12.19 9.75
C VAL A 133 -2.52 11.14 9.03
N ILE A 134 -3.65 10.70 9.59
CA ILE A 134 -4.53 9.70 8.96
C ILE A 134 -5.02 10.17 7.58
N SER A 135 -5.39 11.44 7.43
CA SER A 135 -5.82 11.97 6.12
C SER A 135 -4.69 12.12 5.10
N GLY A 136 -3.43 12.14 5.55
CA GLY A 136 -2.24 12.13 4.69
C GLY A 136 -1.76 10.73 4.31
N ILE A 137 -2.38 9.67 4.84
CA ILE A 137 -2.05 8.29 4.49
C ILE A 137 -2.69 7.92 3.15
N VAL A 138 -1.86 7.52 2.19
CA VAL A 138 -2.26 7.13 0.84
C VAL A 138 -1.90 5.68 0.56
N LYS A 139 -2.64 5.02 -0.35
CA LYS A 139 -2.30 3.66 -0.77
C LYS A 139 -1.18 3.69 -1.80
N LEU A 140 -0.14 2.89 -1.56
CA LEU A 140 1.05 2.78 -2.41
C LEU A 140 1.04 1.52 -3.25
N ASP A 141 0.58 0.40 -2.71
CA ASP A 141 0.57 -0.87 -3.41
C ASP A 141 -0.62 -1.70 -2.93
N GLU A 142 -1.15 -2.54 -3.80
CA GLU A 142 -2.07 -3.61 -3.44
C GLU A 142 -1.76 -4.86 -4.25
N CYS A 143 -1.91 -6.02 -3.62
CA CYS A 143 -1.89 -7.29 -4.32
C CYS A 143 -3.07 -8.15 -3.91
N VAL A 144 -3.71 -8.80 -4.87
CA VAL A 144 -4.85 -9.69 -4.69
C VAL A 144 -4.49 -11.07 -5.20
N ASP A 145 -4.48 -12.04 -4.31
CA ASP A 145 -4.35 -13.45 -4.66
C ASP A 145 -5.72 -14.12 -4.57
N THR A 146 -6.27 -14.51 -5.73
CA THR A 146 -7.58 -15.17 -5.81
C THR A 146 -7.53 -16.67 -5.53
N GLU A 147 -6.36 -17.29 -5.56
CA GLU A 147 -6.12 -18.70 -5.25
C GLU A 147 -5.91 -18.90 -3.74
N GLY A 148 -4.98 -18.13 -3.15
CA GLY A 148 -4.76 -18.04 -1.71
C GLY A 148 -5.86 -17.28 -0.96
N LYS A 149 -6.69 -16.52 -1.69
CA LYS A 149 -7.86 -15.76 -1.22
C LYS A 149 -7.52 -14.71 -0.16
N PHE A 150 -6.44 -13.99 -0.41
CA PHE A 150 -6.01 -12.88 0.42
C PHE A 150 -5.68 -11.67 -0.43
N LEU A 151 -5.53 -10.54 0.24
CA LEU A 151 -5.12 -9.28 -0.35
C LEU A 151 -4.17 -8.61 0.63
N ILE A 152 -3.08 -8.06 0.10
CA ILE A 152 -2.10 -7.26 0.84
C ILE A 152 -2.18 -5.82 0.33
N VAL A 153 -2.06 -4.85 1.23
CA VAL A 153 -1.89 -3.44 0.88
C VAL A 153 -0.64 -2.89 1.55
N ARG A 154 -0.02 -1.90 0.89
CA ARG A 154 0.96 -1.00 1.49
C ARG A 154 0.36 0.39 1.55
N MET A 155 0.25 0.94 2.75
CA MET A 155 -0.17 2.30 3.00
C MET A 155 1.05 3.15 3.34
N GLY A 156 1.11 4.37 2.84
CA GLY A 156 2.24 5.28 3.01
C GLY A 156 1.83 6.61 3.59
N TRP A 157 2.69 7.18 4.42
CA TRP A 157 2.62 8.54 4.92
C TRP A 157 3.91 9.30 4.61
N LYS A 158 3.77 10.59 4.33
CA LYS A 158 4.90 11.51 4.21
C LYS A 158 4.63 12.84 4.92
N PRO A 159 5.66 13.49 5.48
CA PRO A 159 5.53 14.79 6.13
C PRO A 159 4.92 15.87 5.22
N GLU A 160 5.30 15.95 3.95
CA GLU A 160 4.74 16.94 3.03
C GLU A 160 3.22 16.77 2.82
N TYR A 161 2.72 15.53 2.81
CA TYR A 161 1.31 15.25 2.57
C TYR A 161 0.46 15.53 3.81
N ALA A 162 1.02 15.35 5.02
CA ALA A 162 0.36 15.79 6.24
C ALA A 162 0.12 17.30 6.22
N ARG A 163 1.12 18.10 5.82
CA ARG A 163 0.99 19.57 5.69
C ARG A 163 -0.04 19.96 4.63
N MET A 164 -0.04 19.29 3.48
CA MET A 164 -1.05 19.52 2.44
C MET A 164 -2.46 19.17 2.93
N ALA A 165 -2.63 18.08 3.68
CA ALA A 165 -3.92 17.69 4.25
C ALA A 165 -4.40 18.67 5.33
N GLN A 166 -3.50 19.21 6.16
CA GLN A 166 -3.81 20.30 7.10
C GLN A 166 -4.32 21.55 6.36
N ASN A 167 -3.62 21.95 5.29
CA ASN A 167 -4.01 23.09 4.47
C ASN A 167 -5.33 22.87 3.73
N ALA A 168 -5.58 21.65 3.24
CA ALA A 168 -6.83 21.25 2.59
C ALA A 168 -8.02 21.25 3.57
N LYS A 169 -7.82 20.82 4.83
CA LYS A 169 -8.85 20.93 5.87
C LYS A 169 -9.14 22.38 6.26
N ALA A 170 -8.11 23.22 6.36
CA ALA A 170 -8.28 24.65 6.65
C ALA A 170 -9.04 25.38 5.53
N THR A 171 -8.88 24.97 4.27
CA THR A 171 -9.62 25.51 3.12
C THR A 171 -11.01 24.90 2.97
N ALA A 172 -11.20 23.61 3.25
CA ALA A 172 -12.51 22.94 3.22
C ALA A 172 -13.46 23.38 4.36
N GLN A 173 -12.93 23.93 5.45
CA GLN A 173 -13.74 24.58 6.50
C GLN A 173 -14.37 25.92 6.05
N GLY A 174 -14.05 26.40 4.84
CA GLY A 174 -14.61 27.62 4.25
C GLY A 174 -15.76 27.41 3.26
N ASP A 175 -16.09 26.18 2.85
CA ASP A 175 -17.15 25.97 1.86
C ASP A 175 -18.00 24.72 2.17
N GLY A 176 -19.12 24.98 2.84
CA GLY A 176 -20.13 23.97 3.12
C GLY A 176 -21.10 23.86 1.96
N SER A 177 -20.99 22.82 1.16
CA SER A 177 -22.12 21.95 0.78
C SER A 177 -21.72 21.00 -0.35
N GLU A 178 -21.96 19.70 -0.18
CA GLU A 178 -22.57 18.94 -1.27
C GLU A 178 -23.24 17.66 -0.75
N LYS A 179 -24.53 17.54 -1.11
CA LYS A 179 -25.36 16.36 -0.92
C LYS A 179 -25.06 15.39 -2.05
N THR A 180 -24.96 14.09 -1.77
CA THR A 180 -25.11 13.08 -2.82
C THR A 180 -26.11 12.00 -2.39
N LYS A 181 -27.07 11.76 -3.28
CA LYS A 181 -28.17 10.80 -3.20
C LYS A 181 -27.64 9.37 -3.25
N ALA A 182 -28.24 8.49 -2.45
CA ALA A 182 -28.06 7.05 -2.55
C ALA A 182 -28.84 6.52 -3.77
N GLU A 183 -28.14 5.91 -4.73
CA GLU A 183 -28.75 5.08 -5.77
C GLU A 183 -28.72 3.61 -5.35
N GLU A 184 -29.89 2.98 -5.43
CA GLU A 184 -30.13 1.57 -5.16
C GLU A 184 -29.57 0.71 -6.31
N ARG A 185 -28.59 -0.17 -6.02
CA ARG A 185 -28.00 -1.08 -7.03
C ARG A 185 -28.69 -2.43 -7.04
N ALA A 186 -29.36 -2.74 -8.15
CA ALA A 186 -29.92 -4.06 -8.44
C ALA A 186 -28.84 -5.16 -8.51
N LYS A 187 -29.18 -6.37 -8.03
CA LYS A 187 -28.31 -7.55 -7.92
C LYS A 187 -27.92 -8.11 -9.30
N GLN A 188 -26.78 -7.69 -9.83
CA GLN A 188 -26.16 -8.31 -11.01
C GLN A 188 -25.34 -9.53 -10.59
N LYS A 189 -25.42 -10.64 -11.36
CA LYS A 189 -24.62 -11.85 -11.11
C LYS A 189 -23.12 -11.50 -11.16
N VAL A 190 -22.43 -11.76 -10.05
CA VAL A 190 -21.04 -11.37 -9.82
C VAL A 190 -20.13 -12.30 -10.62
N LYS A 191 -19.42 -11.74 -11.61
CA LYS A 191 -18.29 -12.41 -12.28
C LYS A 191 -17.13 -12.54 -11.29
N GLU A 192 -16.45 -13.68 -11.32
CA GLU A 192 -15.21 -13.89 -10.57
C GLU A 192 -14.15 -12.90 -11.03
N ALA A 193 -13.33 -12.43 -10.09
CA ALA A 193 -12.21 -11.55 -10.37
C ALA A 193 -10.92 -12.38 -10.53
N ASN A 194 -9.97 -11.87 -11.31
CA ASN A 194 -8.63 -12.43 -11.42
C ASN A 194 -7.71 -11.78 -10.36
N GLY A 195 -6.69 -12.51 -9.91
CA GLY A 195 -5.61 -11.97 -9.07
C GLY A 195 -4.72 -10.98 -9.82
N TYR A 196 -4.06 -10.08 -9.08
CA TYR A 196 -3.20 -9.03 -9.64
C TYR A 196 -2.35 -8.33 -8.56
N ARG A 197 -1.26 -7.64 -8.97
CA ARG A 197 -0.59 -6.60 -8.16
C ARG A 197 -0.73 -5.25 -8.85
N LYS A 198 -0.95 -4.19 -8.09
CA LYS A 198 -1.10 -2.83 -8.58
C LYS A 198 -0.39 -1.84 -7.67
N LYS A 199 0.75 -1.35 -8.15
CA LYS A 199 1.41 -0.17 -7.60
C LYS A 199 0.65 1.10 -7.98
N SER A 200 0.58 2.03 -7.04
CA SER A 200 0.14 3.40 -7.25
C SER A 200 1.20 4.17 -8.04
N ASP A 201 0.79 5.18 -8.80
CA ASP A 201 1.73 6.12 -9.45
C ASP A 201 2.59 6.87 -8.42
N LEU A 202 2.16 6.90 -7.15
CA LEU A 202 2.88 7.47 -6.02
C LEU A 202 3.89 6.50 -5.39
N ALA A 203 3.89 5.21 -5.75
CA ALA A 203 4.63 4.20 -5.01
C ALA A 203 6.14 4.45 -4.98
N ASP A 204 6.70 4.84 -6.13
CA ASP A 204 8.14 5.06 -6.29
C ASP A 204 8.61 6.35 -5.59
N ASP A 205 7.69 7.30 -5.41
CA ASP A 205 7.96 8.50 -4.65
C ASP A 205 8.09 8.19 -3.16
N PHE A 206 7.58 7.07 -2.64
CA PHE A 206 7.63 6.72 -1.21
C PHE A 206 8.81 5.81 -0.86
#